data_AF-A0A7X3FDZ9-F1
#
_entry.id   AF-A0A7X3FDZ9-F1
#
_cell.length_a   1.000
_cell.length_b   1.000
_cell.length_c   1.000
_cell.angle_alpha   90.00
_cell.angle_beta   90.00
_cell.angle_gamma   90.00
#
_symmetry.space_group_name_H-M   'P 1'
#
loop_
_entity.id
_entity.type
_entity.pdbx_description
1 polymer ?
#
loop_
_entity_poly.entity_id
_entity_poly.type
_entity_poly.pdbx_seq_one_letter_code
_entity_poly.pdbx_strand_id
1 'polypeptide(L)'
;MGKFIYKGETIEIGTQQILYASQNLKVSSKDLQERFDKGWDIEDALKYNFNHVMYKGKICRKIKHKGLTFYIVAEDLKRSKVPPQAIIKYLNDGHIMDDILPLETEFYIVEREKDALRNLVYKDRLRKERQKEQAEARRRKERPWLYDGTPQPPYARDEYTQYLMDTSIYPKAVR
;
A
#
# COMPACT_ATOMS: atom_id res chain seq x y z
N MET A 1 -19.84 -20.09 -34.83
CA MET A 1 -18.44 -19.94 -34.38
C MET A 1 -18.14 -18.46 -34.26
N GLY A 2 -17.32 -18.04 -33.29
CA GLY A 2 -16.87 -16.65 -33.19
C GLY A 2 -15.58 -16.46 -33.97
N LYS A 3 -15.52 -15.42 -34.80
CA LYS A 3 -14.33 -15.07 -35.57
C LYS A 3 -13.52 -14.04 -34.79
N PHE A 4 -12.24 -14.31 -34.58
CA PHE A 4 -11.30 -13.45 -33.87
C PHE A 4 -10.06 -13.23 -34.73
N ILE A 5 -9.38 -12.11 -34.53
CA ILE A 5 -8.10 -11.83 -35.20
C ILE A 5 -6.98 -12.15 -34.21
N TYR A 6 -6.05 -13.02 -34.60
CA TYR A 6 -4.87 -13.36 -33.80
C TYR A 6 -3.65 -13.40 -34.72
N LYS A 7 -2.63 -12.59 -34.39
CA LYS A 7 -1.38 -12.48 -35.19
C LYS A 7 -1.62 -12.20 -36.69
N GLY A 8 -2.70 -11.50 -37.03
CA GLY A 8 -3.06 -11.16 -38.41
C GLY A 8 -3.91 -12.22 -39.14
N GLU A 9 -4.17 -13.37 -38.52
CA GLU A 9 -5.02 -14.42 -39.07
C GLU A 9 -6.40 -14.44 -38.41
N THR A 10 -7.41 -14.88 -39.17
CA THR A 10 -8.77 -15.03 -38.63
C THR A 10 -8.92 -16.44 -38.06
N ILE A 11 -9.12 -16.53 -36.75
CA ILE A 11 -9.32 -17.79 -36.04
C ILE A 11 -10.79 -17.96 -35.69
N GLU A 12 -11.30 -19.17 -35.88
CA GLU A 12 -12.65 -19.55 -35.48
C GLU A 12 -12.61 -20.27 -34.15
N ILE A 13 -13.27 -19.69 -33.14
CA ILE A 13 -13.44 -20.31 -31.82
C ILE A 13 -14.85 -20.90 -31.75
N GLY A 14 -14.95 -22.11 -31.19
CA GLY A 14 -16.21 -22.81 -31.02
C GLY A 14 -17.20 -22.00 -30.17
N THR A 15 -18.49 -22.03 -30.52
CA THR A 15 -19.55 -21.31 -29.78
C THR A 15 -19.63 -21.75 -28.32
N GLN A 16 -19.37 -23.03 -28.04
CA GLN A 16 -19.33 -23.57 -26.68
C GLN A 16 -18.19 -22.98 -25.84
N GLN A 17 -17.00 -22.78 -26.42
CA GLN A 17 -15.86 -22.19 -25.72
C GLN A 17 -16.10 -20.71 -25.41
N ILE A 18 -16.74 -19.99 -26.33
CA ILE A 18 -17.12 -18.58 -26.13
C ILE A 18 -18.18 -18.47 -25.04
N LEU A 19 -19.18 -19.37 -25.04
CA LEU A 19 -20.20 -19.43 -23.99
C LEU A 19 -19.57 -19.75 -22.63
N TYR A 20 -18.64 -20.69 -22.57
CA TYR A 20 -17.90 -21.02 -21.35
C TYR A 20 -17.10 -19.81 -20.82
N ALA A 21 -16.37 -19.12 -21.69
CA ALA A 21 -15.59 -17.94 -21.32
C ALA A 21 -16.49 -16.80 -20.80
N SER A 22 -17.64 -16.59 -21.44
CA SER A 22 -18.61 -15.58 -21.02
C SER A 22 -19.25 -15.92 -19.66
N GLN A 23 -19.75 -17.14 -19.49
CA GLN A 23 -20.52 -17.53 -18.30
C GLN A 23 -19.62 -17.81 -17.08
N ASN A 24 -18.52 -18.55 -17.26
CA ASN A 24 -17.69 -19.00 -16.14
C ASN A 24 -16.53 -18.04 -15.85
N LEU A 25 -15.93 -17.45 -16.89
CA LEU A 25 -14.76 -16.59 -16.75
C LEU A 25 -15.09 -15.09 -16.74
N LYS A 26 -16.34 -14.74 -17.07
CA LYS A 26 -16.84 -13.36 -17.24
C LYS A 26 -16.02 -12.57 -18.25
N VAL A 27 -15.62 -13.23 -19.34
CA VAL A 27 -14.82 -12.63 -20.41
C VAL A 27 -15.72 -12.50 -21.64
N SER A 28 -15.97 -11.27 -22.09
CA SER A 28 -16.76 -11.04 -23.29
C SER A 28 -15.95 -11.33 -24.57
N SER A 29 -16.63 -11.41 -25.71
CA SER A 29 -15.95 -11.52 -27.01
C SER A 29 -15.02 -10.32 -27.28
N LYS A 30 -15.39 -9.12 -26.83
CA LYS A 30 -14.52 -7.93 -26.91
C LYS A 30 -13.26 -8.11 -26.06
N ASP A 31 -13.41 -8.61 -24.84
CA ASP A 31 -12.28 -8.86 -23.94
C ASP A 31 -11.35 -9.95 -24.47
N LEU A 32 -11.89 -10.98 -25.15
CA LEU A 32 -11.09 -12.00 -25.83
C LEU A 32 -10.27 -11.40 -26.97
N GLN A 33 -10.87 -10.54 -27.79
CA GLN A 33 -10.12 -9.84 -28.85
C GLN A 33 -9.03 -8.95 -28.25
N GLU A 34 -9.33 -8.19 -27.19
CA GLU A 34 -8.32 -7.40 -26.49
C GLU A 34 -7.18 -8.24 -25.90
N ARG A 35 -7.45 -9.48 -25.49
CA ARG A 35 -6.40 -10.41 -25.02
C ARG A 35 -5.49 -10.81 -26.18
N PHE A 36 -6.06 -11.15 -27.33
CA PHE A 36 -5.27 -11.47 -28.52
C PHE A 36 -4.44 -10.27 -29.00
N ASP A 37 -5.01 -9.07 -28.99
CA ASP A 37 -4.32 -7.84 -29.35
C ASP A 37 -3.15 -7.54 -28.39
N LYS A 38 -3.30 -7.89 -27.11
CA LYS A 38 -2.24 -7.76 -26.09
C LYS A 38 -1.20 -8.87 -26.16
N GLY A 39 -1.37 -9.88 -27.02
CA GLY A 39 -0.41 -10.95 -27.25
C GLY A 39 -0.64 -12.21 -26.39
N TRP A 40 -1.85 -12.44 -25.88
CA TRP A 40 -2.18 -13.67 -25.18
C TRP A 40 -2.24 -14.87 -26.11
N ASP A 41 -1.76 -16.01 -25.65
CA ASP A 41 -2.01 -17.29 -26.32
C ASP A 41 -3.47 -17.74 -26.16
N ILE A 42 -3.94 -18.50 -27.14
CA ILE A 42 -5.36 -18.91 -27.26
C ILE A 42 -5.81 -19.71 -26.05
N GLU A 43 -5.00 -20.68 -25.63
CA GLU A 43 -5.30 -21.52 -24.47
C GLU A 43 -5.39 -20.70 -23.19
N ASP A 44 -4.44 -19.79 -22.99
CA ASP A 44 -4.41 -18.94 -21.80
C ASP A 44 -5.55 -17.91 -21.79
N ALA A 45 -5.89 -17.34 -22.95
CA ALA A 45 -7.01 -16.44 -23.10
C ALA A 45 -8.35 -17.09 -22.73
N LEU A 46 -8.48 -18.41 -22.92
CA LEU A 46 -9.66 -19.19 -22.56
C LEU A 46 -9.59 -19.83 -21.16
N LYS A 47 -8.42 -19.81 -20.51
CA LYS A 47 -8.21 -20.41 -19.18
C LYS A 47 -8.45 -19.43 -18.03
N TYR A 48 -8.10 -18.16 -18.23
CA TYR A 48 -8.06 -17.18 -17.14
C TYR A 48 -9.30 -16.27 -17.10
N ASN A 49 -9.80 -15.98 -15.89
CA ASN A 49 -10.95 -15.07 -15.70
C ASN A 49 -10.61 -13.59 -15.93
N PHE A 50 -11.63 -12.73 -15.93
CA PHE A 50 -11.52 -11.28 -16.18
C PHE A 50 -10.52 -10.51 -15.30
N ASN A 51 -10.14 -11.04 -14.14
CA ASN A 51 -9.17 -10.38 -13.24
C ASN A 51 -7.72 -10.64 -13.64
N HIS A 52 -7.46 -11.46 -14.66
CA HIS A 52 -6.13 -11.68 -15.19
C HIS A 52 -5.87 -10.75 -16.36
N VAL A 53 -4.68 -10.14 -16.37
CA VAL A 53 -4.24 -9.15 -17.35
C VAL A 53 -2.80 -9.48 -17.72
N MET A 54 -2.45 -9.29 -18.99
CA MET A 54 -1.05 -9.38 -19.40
C MET A 54 -0.31 -8.12 -18.98
N TYR A 55 0.79 -8.31 -18.28
CA TYR A 55 1.62 -7.23 -17.76
C TYR A 55 3.09 -7.64 -17.90
N LYS A 56 3.90 -6.79 -18.55
CA LYS A 56 5.31 -7.06 -18.85
C LYS A 56 5.56 -8.43 -19.52
N GLY A 57 4.68 -8.82 -20.44
CA GLY A 57 4.78 -10.09 -21.17
C GLY A 57 4.41 -11.34 -20.35
N LYS A 58 3.99 -11.20 -19.09
CA LYS A 58 3.50 -12.30 -18.25
C LYS A 58 2.00 -12.14 -17.97
N ILE A 59 1.29 -13.26 -17.82
CA ILE A 59 -0.11 -13.24 -17.40
C ILE A 59 -0.16 -13.06 -15.89
N CYS A 60 -0.72 -11.95 -15.43
CA CYS A 60 -0.77 -11.59 -14.03
C CYS A 60 -2.21 -11.49 -13.52
N ARG A 61 -2.42 -11.93 -12.29
CA ARG A 61 -3.62 -11.62 -11.50
C ARG A 61 -3.54 -10.17 -11.01
N LYS A 62 -4.55 -9.38 -11.37
CA LYS A 62 -4.67 -7.99 -10.92
C LYS A 62 -5.44 -7.91 -9.61
N ILE A 63 -4.84 -7.31 -8.58
CA ILE A 63 -5.47 -7.01 -7.29
C ILE A 63 -5.32 -5.51 -7.02
N LYS A 64 -6.43 -4.83 -6.74
CA LYS A 64 -6.42 -3.40 -6.38
C LYS A 64 -6.64 -3.26 -4.88
N HIS A 65 -5.77 -2.52 -4.20
CA HIS A 65 -5.88 -2.29 -2.76
C HIS A 65 -5.30 -0.92 -2.38
N LYS A 66 -6.09 -0.09 -1.67
CA LYS A 66 -5.69 1.23 -1.12
C LYS A 66 -4.86 2.13 -2.07
N GLY A 67 -5.23 2.21 -3.35
CA GLY A 67 -4.53 3.04 -4.35
C GLY A 67 -3.40 2.33 -5.10
N LEU A 68 -2.94 1.19 -4.58
CA LEU A 68 -1.97 0.29 -5.21
C LEU A 68 -2.67 -0.71 -6.12
N THR A 69 -2.02 -1.05 -7.23
CA THR A 69 -2.40 -2.17 -8.09
C THR A 69 -1.26 -3.18 -8.09
N PHE A 70 -1.54 -4.38 -7.57
CA PHE A 70 -0.64 -5.52 -7.58
C PHE A 70 -0.92 -6.39 -8.80
N TYR A 71 0.14 -6.79 -9.50
CA TYR A 71 0.12 -7.74 -10.60
C TYR A 71 0.95 -8.95 -10.19
N ILE A 72 0.30 -10.02 -9.76
CA ILE A 72 0.96 -11.26 -9.32
C ILE A 72 1.00 -12.24 -10.49
N VAL A 73 2.13 -12.84 -10.82
CA VAL A 73 2.23 -13.81 -11.91
C VAL A 73 1.28 -14.99 -11.64
N ALA A 74 0.44 -15.33 -12.63
CA ALA A 74 -0.67 -16.26 -12.44
C ALA A 74 -0.20 -17.71 -12.22
N GLU A 75 0.93 -18.10 -12.80
CA GLU A 75 1.54 -19.41 -12.58
C GLU A 75 2.08 -19.55 -11.15
N ASP A 76 2.82 -18.54 -10.70
CA ASP A 76 3.40 -18.51 -9.36
C ASP A 76 2.32 -18.47 -8.28
N LEU A 77 1.23 -17.74 -8.53
CA LEU A 77 0.06 -17.71 -7.65
C LEU A 77 -0.62 -19.08 -7.55
N LYS A 78 -0.64 -19.88 -8.63
CA LYS A 78 -1.16 -21.25 -8.56
C LYS A 78 -0.23 -22.16 -7.77
N ARG A 79 1.10 -21.99 -7.93
CA ARG A 79 2.11 -22.76 -7.19
C ARG A 79 2.08 -22.46 -5.70
N SER A 80 1.89 -21.20 -5.32
CA SER A 80 1.83 -20.78 -3.92
C SER A 80 0.58 -21.29 -3.18
N LYS A 81 -0.46 -21.71 -3.91
CA LYS A 81 -1.76 -22.15 -3.37
C LYS A 81 -2.45 -21.11 -2.47
N VAL A 82 -2.02 -19.84 -2.53
CA VAL A 82 -2.63 -18.76 -1.75
C VAL A 82 -3.87 -18.25 -2.49
N PRO A 83 -5.06 -18.32 -1.89
CA PRO A 83 -6.26 -17.84 -2.56
C PRO A 83 -6.25 -16.30 -2.63
N PRO A 84 -6.70 -15.69 -3.75
CA PRO A 84 -6.72 -14.23 -3.91
C PRO A 84 -7.48 -13.48 -2.80
N GLN A 85 -8.49 -14.10 -2.21
CA GLN A 85 -9.28 -13.55 -1.11
C GLN A 85 -8.45 -13.42 0.17
N ALA A 86 -7.56 -14.38 0.44
CA ALA A 86 -6.66 -14.30 1.58
C ALA A 86 -5.66 -13.15 1.40
N ILE A 87 -5.14 -12.95 0.19
CA ILE A 87 -4.24 -11.83 -0.12
C ILE A 87 -4.90 -10.50 0.23
N ILE A 88 -6.14 -10.29 -0.21
CA ILE A 88 -6.88 -9.06 0.10
C ILE A 88 -7.11 -8.91 1.61
N LYS A 89 -7.43 -10.00 2.31
CA LYS A 89 -7.62 -10.01 3.77
C LYS A 89 -6.34 -9.58 4.48
N TYR A 90 -5.21 -10.22 4.19
CA TYR A 90 -3.93 -9.87 4.82
C TYR A 90 -3.47 -8.46 4.49
N LEU A 91 -3.70 -7.97 3.26
CA LEU A 91 -3.44 -6.57 2.90
C LEU A 91 -4.33 -5.59 3.69
N ASN A 92 -5.60 -5.96 3.97
CA ASN A 92 -6.48 -5.17 4.82
C ASN A 92 -5.97 -5.13 6.27
N ASP A 93 -5.51 -6.28 6.77
CA ASP A 93 -4.95 -6.46 8.13
C ASP A 93 -3.60 -5.74 8.31
N GLY A 94 -2.98 -5.28 7.21
CA GLY A 94 -1.77 -4.44 7.23
C GLY A 94 -0.47 -5.19 6.93
N HIS A 95 -0.54 -6.46 6.53
CA HIS A 95 0.63 -7.23 6.12
C HIS A 95 1.20 -6.73 4.79
N ILE A 96 2.51 -6.90 4.62
CA ILE A 96 3.23 -6.57 3.40
C ILE A 96 3.13 -7.76 2.43
N MET A 97 3.16 -7.50 1.12
CA MET A 97 3.00 -8.54 0.11
C MET A 97 4.04 -9.66 0.21
N ASP A 98 5.27 -9.33 0.58
CA ASP A 98 6.37 -10.28 0.78
C ASP A 98 6.13 -11.24 1.95
N ASP A 99 5.32 -10.85 2.95
CA ASP A 99 4.94 -11.73 4.06
C ASP A 99 3.78 -12.66 3.69
N ILE A 100 2.95 -12.23 2.73
CA ILE A 100 1.73 -12.93 2.31
C ILE A 100 2.06 -14.03 1.30
N LEU A 101 2.98 -13.74 0.39
CA LEU A 101 3.34 -14.64 -0.69
C LEU A 101 4.72 -15.26 -0.47
N PRO A 102 4.95 -16.51 -0.92
CA PRO A 102 6.28 -17.11 -0.88
C PRO A 102 7.32 -16.29 -1.65
N LEU A 103 8.58 -16.34 -1.22
CA LEU A 103 9.70 -15.62 -1.88
C LEU A 103 9.84 -15.92 -3.38
N GLU A 104 9.43 -17.10 -3.82
CA GLU A 104 9.51 -17.52 -5.23
C GLU A 104 8.46 -16.87 -6.13
N THR A 105 7.46 -16.19 -5.55
CA THR A 105 6.39 -15.61 -6.35
C THR A 105 6.74 -14.23 -6.87
N GLU A 106 6.73 -14.08 -8.19
CA GLU A 106 6.93 -12.78 -8.79
C GLU A 106 5.65 -11.93 -8.75
N PHE A 107 5.79 -10.68 -8.30
CA PHE A 107 4.72 -9.69 -8.39
C PHE A 107 5.27 -8.29 -8.71
N TYR A 108 4.41 -7.46 -9.30
CA TYR A 108 4.71 -6.07 -9.61
C TYR A 108 3.72 -5.15 -8.90
N ILE A 109 4.22 -4.02 -8.41
CA ILE A 109 3.41 -2.97 -7.77
C ILE A 109 3.35 -1.76 -8.71
N VAL A 110 2.15 -1.26 -8.96
CA VAL A 110 1.92 0.02 -9.65
C VAL A 110 1.12 0.93 -8.74
N GLU A 111 1.73 2.02 -8.30
CA GLU A 111 1.07 3.15 -7.63
C GLU A 111 0.25 3.94 -8.66
N ARG A 112 -0.99 4.33 -8.34
CA ARG A 112 -1.67 5.36 -9.15
C ARG A 112 -1.03 6.71 -8.83
N GLU A 113 -0.60 7.44 -9.86
CA GLU A 113 0.12 8.74 -9.78
C GLU A 113 -0.46 9.78 -8.80
N LYS A 114 -1.73 9.68 -8.41
CA LYS A 114 -2.33 10.53 -7.36
C LYS A 114 -1.71 10.34 -5.96
N ASP A 115 -0.96 9.26 -5.73
CA ASP A 115 -0.27 9.02 -4.45
C ASP A 115 1.13 9.65 -4.38
N ALA A 116 1.70 10.17 -5.47
CA ALA A 116 3.01 10.83 -5.43
C ALA A 116 3.01 12.07 -4.50
N LEU A 117 1.95 12.87 -4.54
CA LEU A 117 1.78 14.05 -3.69
C LEU A 117 1.53 13.66 -2.22
N ARG A 118 0.74 12.59 -2.00
CA ARG A 118 0.41 12.08 -0.66
C ARG A 118 1.62 11.39 0.00
N ASN A 119 2.42 10.66 -0.78
CA ASN A 119 3.68 10.05 -0.37
C ASN A 119 4.73 11.13 -0.06
N LEU A 120 4.75 12.25 -0.80
CA LEU A 120 5.61 13.39 -0.49
C LEU A 120 5.22 14.03 0.86
N VAL A 121 3.93 14.33 1.06
CA VAL A 121 3.40 14.88 2.32
C VAL A 121 3.66 13.94 3.50
N TYR A 122 3.50 12.63 3.31
CA TYR A 122 3.80 11.62 4.33
C TYR A 122 5.30 11.53 4.66
N LYS A 123 6.17 11.52 3.64
CA LYS A 123 7.63 11.55 3.83
C LYS A 123 8.10 12.83 4.53
N ASP A 124 7.49 13.98 4.24
CA ASP A 124 7.79 15.23 4.92
C ASP A 124 7.31 15.26 6.37
N ARG A 125 6.15 14.67 6.68
CA ARG A 125 5.70 14.48 8.07
C ARG A 125 6.69 13.62 8.86
N LEU A 126 7.10 12.47 8.29
CA LEU A 126 8.08 11.56 8.91
C LEU A 126 9.47 12.20 9.09
N ARG A 127 9.88 13.10 8.19
CA ARG A 127 11.13 13.88 8.35
C ARG A 127 11.03 14.84 9.53
N LYS A 128 9.90 15.55 9.66
CA LYS A 128 9.66 16.47 10.78
C LYS A 128 9.60 15.75 12.12
N GLU A 129 8.97 14.58 12.17
CA GLU A 129 8.92 13.76 13.38
C GLU A 129 10.31 13.27 13.79
N ARG A 130 11.11 12.72 12.85
CA ARG A 130 12.51 12.36 13.12
C ARG A 130 13.37 13.52 13.58
N GLN A 131 13.19 14.70 12.99
CA GLN A 131 13.91 15.91 13.44
C GLN A 131 13.50 16.31 14.86
N LYS A 132 12.21 16.20 15.21
CA LYS A 132 11.73 16.45 16.58
C LYS A 132 12.31 15.45 17.57
N GLU A 133 12.30 14.16 17.24
CA GLU A 133 12.88 13.11 18.09
C GLU A 133 14.39 13.31 18.27
N GLN A 134 15.13 13.64 17.22
CA GLN A 134 16.57 13.93 17.31
C GLN A 134 16.86 15.21 18.10
N ALA A 135 16.03 16.25 17.95
CA ALA A 135 16.14 17.46 18.74
C ALA A 135 15.83 17.20 20.22
N GLU A 136 14.82 16.38 20.51
CA GLU A 136 14.47 16.00 21.87
C GLU A 136 15.54 15.09 22.49
N ALA A 137 16.10 14.15 21.73
CA ALA A 137 17.22 13.30 22.16
C ALA A 137 18.48 14.14 22.43
N ARG A 138 18.78 15.14 21.59
CA ARG A 138 19.85 16.12 21.87
C ARG A 138 19.57 16.91 23.14
N ARG A 139 18.35 17.42 23.31
CA ARG A 139 17.93 18.16 24.53
C ARG A 139 18.04 17.31 25.79
N ARG A 140 17.67 16.03 25.72
CA ARG A 140 17.84 15.05 26.81
C ARG A 140 19.31 14.79 27.14
N LYS A 141 20.19 14.73 26.13
CA LYS A 141 21.64 14.56 26.32
C LYS A 141 22.32 15.81 26.88
N GLU A 142 21.93 17.00 26.39
CA GLU A 142 22.50 18.28 26.83
C GLU A 142 21.98 18.72 28.20
N ARG A 143 20.73 18.37 28.52
CA ARG A 143 20.04 18.76 29.75
C ARG A 143 19.36 17.56 30.43
N PRO A 144 20.13 16.54 30.83
CA PRO A 144 19.58 15.32 31.44
C PRO A 144 18.78 15.64 32.72
N TRP A 145 19.25 16.61 33.51
CA TRP A 145 18.64 17.07 34.78
C TRP A 145 17.18 17.57 34.66
N LEU A 146 16.67 17.76 33.43
CA LEU A 146 15.31 18.18 33.14
C LEU A 146 14.32 17.00 33.05
N TYR A 147 14.82 15.76 32.98
CA TYR A 147 14.05 14.55 32.67
C TYR A 147 14.23 13.39 33.65
N ASP A 148 15.32 13.40 34.40
CA ASP A 148 15.74 12.40 35.39
C ASP A 148 15.14 12.66 36.79
N GLY A 149 14.24 13.64 36.93
CA GLY A 149 13.56 13.94 38.19
C GLY A 149 14.48 14.54 39.25
N THR A 150 15.67 15.01 38.85
CA THR A 150 16.59 15.73 39.74
C THR A 150 15.83 16.89 40.40
N PRO A 151 15.72 16.92 41.74
CA PRO A 151 15.05 18.01 42.42
C PRO A 151 15.74 19.31 42.01
N GLN A 152 14.98 20.22 41.42
CA GLN A 152 15.47 21.54 41.13
C GLN A 152 15.97 22.13 42.45
N PRO A 153 17.25 22.57 42.55
CA PRO A 153 17.72 23.18 43.78
C PRO A 153 16.77 24.32 44.14
N PRO A 154 16.45 24.55 45.41
CA PRO A 154 15.61 25.67 45.80
C PRO A 154 16.34 26.93 45.36
N TYR A 155 15.92 27.49 44.22
CA TYR A 155 16.44 28.75 43.76
C TYR A 155 16.01 29.79 44.79
N ALA A 156 16.97 30.54 45.32
CA ALA A 156 16.65 31.77 46.02
C ALA A 156 15.87 32.64 45.02
N ARG A 157 14.63 32.98 45.35
CA ARG A 157 13.85 33.91 44.55
C ARG A 157 14.57 35.26 44.58
N ASP A 158 14.72 35.88 43.43
CA ASP A 158 15.22 37.25 43.34
C ASP A 158 14.18 38.21 43.95
N GLU A 159 14.66 39.34 44.45
CA GLU A 159 13.84 40.34 45.16
C GLU A 159 12.65 40.82 44.32
N TYR A 160 12.82 40.89 42.99
CA TYR A 160 11.76 41.30 42.07
C TYR A 160 10.65 40.25 41.95
N THR A 161 11.00 38.96 41.84
CA THR A 161 10.01 37.87 41.83
C THR A 161 9.27 37.77 43.18
N GLN A 162 9.99 37.98 44.28
CA GLN A 162 9.39 38.01 45.61
C GLN A 162 8.41 39.19 45.75
N TYR A 163 8.82 40.40 45.34
CA TYR A 163 7.98 41.58 45.27
C TYR A 163 6.72 41.34 44.44
N LEU A 164 6.82 40.69 43.28
CA LEU A 164 5.66 40.37 42.45
C LEU A 164 4.73 39.35 43.13
N MET A 165 5.22 38.35 43.87
CA MET A 165 4.33 37.46 44.63
C MET A 165 3.62 38.18 45.79
N ASP A 166 4.32 39.12 46.41
CA ASP A 166 3.79 39.89 47.54
C ASP A 166 2.81 40.97 47.09
N THR A 167 2.98 41.55 45.89
CA THR A 167 2.20 42.69 45.40
C THR A 167 1.26 42.40 44.23
N SER A 168 1.47 41.33 43.45
CA SER A 168 0.71 41.04 42.22
C SER A 168 -0.44 40.06 42.45
N ILE A 169 -1.61 40.43 41.93
CA ILE A 169 -2.75 39.71 41.30
C ILE A 169 -3.06 38.23 41.59
N TYR A 170 -2.15 37.41 42.09
CA TYR A 170 -2.41 36.02 42.40
C TYR A 170 -3.38 35.88 43.58
N PRO A 171 -4.41 35.02 43.48
CA PRO A 171 -5.35 34.81 44.57
C PRO A 171 -4.62 34.23 45.79
N LYS A 172 -4.50 35.04 46.84
CA LYS A 172 -3.93 34.62 48.12
C LYS A 172 -4.98 33.81 48.87
N ALA A 173 -4.64 32.59 49.26
CA ALA A 173 -5.50 31.80 50.12
C ALA A 173 -5.66 32.54 51.46
N VAL A 174 -6.84 33.12 51.67
CA VAL A 174 -7.23 33.70 52.95
C VAL A 174 -7.44 32.52 53.91
N ARG A 175 -6.67 32.47 55.00
CA ARG A 175 -6.88 31.51 56.09
C ARG A 175 -7.96 32.01 57.04
#